data_AF-A0AAJ0UCP5-F1
#
_entry.id   AF-A0AAJ0UCP5-F1
#
_cell.length_a   1.000
_cell.length_b   1.000
_cell.length_c   1.000
_cell.angle_alpha   90.00
_cell.angle_beta   90.00
_cell.angle_gamma   90.00
#
_symmetry.space_group_name_H-M   'P 1'
#
loop_
_entity.id
_entity.type
_entity.pdbx_description
1 polymer ?
#
loop_
_entity_poly.entity_id
_entity_poly.type
_entity_poly.pdbx_seq_one_letter_code
_entity_poly.pdbx_strand_id
1 'polypeptide(L)'
;MQTWADQLHDKLLETQQQAQQAREAEQDRKRQTYSIRCVPMAERLQNLIDAMPDDERARPRHMEFFRQLLRSKYVIRGRGNRASVSEIGPALKQLGWTRQREWLGAEQTYRTWWIPPEAQEN
;
A
#
# COMPACT_ATOMS: atom_id res chain seq x y z
N MET A 1 -6.18 4.42 -57.33
CA MET A 1 -4.77 4.66 -56.97
C MET A 1 -4.77 5.62 -55.79
N GLN A 2 -4.23 5.21 -54.65
CA GLN A 2 -4.16 6.05 -53.46
C GLN A 2 -3.10 7.13 -53.71
N THR A 3 -3.45 8.39 -53.50
CA THR A 3 -2.54 9.50 -53.79
C THR A 3 -1.55 9.68 -52.64
N TRP A 4 -0.40 10.30 -52.91
CA TRP A 4 0.58 10.64 -51.87
C TRP A 4 -0.03 11.54 -50.76
N ALA A 5 -1.03 12.36 -51.11
CA ALA A 5 -1.78 13.17 -50.15
C ALA A 5 -2.63 12.31 -49.20
N ASP A 6 -3.25 11.25 -49.69
CA ASP A 6 -4.03 10.30 -48.87
C ASP A 6 -3.12 9.57 -47.86
N GLN A 7 -1.94 9.16 -48.29
CA GLN A 7 -0.95 8.50 -47.43
C GLN A 7 -0.42 9.41 -46.31
N LEU A 8 -0.29 10.71 -46.58
CA LEU A 8 0.09 11.71 -45.57
C LEU A 8 -1.05 11.94 -44.56
N HIS A 9 -2.29 11.95 -45.02
CA HIS A 9 -3.46 12.10 -44.17
C HIS A 9 -3.61 10.91 -43.21
N ASP A 10 -3.46 9.69 -43.72
CA ASP A 10 -3.51 8.46 -42.92
C ASP A 10 -2.41 8.44 -41.85
N LYS A 11 -1.16 8.78 -42.20
CA LYS A 11 -0.06 8.88 -41.22
C LYS A 11 -0.29 9.94 -40.14
N LEU A 12 -0.90 11.07 -40.50
CA LEU A 12 -1.25 12.11 -39.54
C LEU A 12 -2.32 11.61 -38.56
N LEU A 13 -3.36 10.93 -39.08
CA LEU A 13 -4.41 10.31 -38.27
C LEU A 13 -3.84 9.25 -37.32
N GLU A 14 -2.97 8.36 -37.81
CA GLU A 14 -2.31 7.35 -36.98
C GLU A 14 -1.48 7.97 -35.86
N THR A 15 -0.70 9.01 -36.19
CA THR A 15 0.13 9.73 -35.20
C THR A 15 -0.75 10.41 -34.14
N GLN A 16 -1.88 11.01 -34.56
CA GLN A 16 -2.81 11.66 -33.66
C GLN A 16 -3.51 10.66 -32.74
N GLN A 17 -3.91 9.50 -33.27
CA GLN A 17 -4.51 8.41 -32.50
C GLN A 17 -3.52 7.81 -31.50
N GLN A 18 -2.27 7.57 -31.90
CA GLN A 18 -1.22 7.08 -31.00
C GLN A 18 -0.93 8.10 -29.87
N ALA A 19 -0.88 9.40 -30.19
CA ALA A 19 -0.70 10.44 -29.19
C ALA A 19 -1.90 10.53 -28.22
N GLN A 20 -3.12 10.34 -28.72
CA GLN A 20 -4.34 10.28 -27.89
C GLN A 20 -4.29 9.08 -26.93
N GLN A 21 -3.99 7.88 -27.44
CA GLN A 21 -3.87 6.66 -26.64
C GLN A 21 -2.77 6.77 -25.58
N ALA A 22 -1.62 7.35 -25.94
CA ALA A 22 -0.52 7.57 -25.00
C ALA A 22 -0.93 8.54 -23.86
N ARG A 23 -1.70 9.59 -24.17
CA ARG A 23 -2.22 10.54 -23.18
C ARG A 23 -3.25 9.88 -22.26
N GLU A 24 -4.16 9.08 -22.80
CA GLU A 24 -5.15 8.33 -22.02
C GLU A 24 -4.48 7.33 -21.08
N ALA A 25 -3.52 6.54 -21.58
CA ALA A 25 -2.75 5.61 -20.76
C ALA A 25 -1.96 6.34 -19.65
N GLU A 26 -1.40 7.51 -19.94
CA GLU A 26 -0.73 8.33 -18.92
C GLU A 26 -1.72 8.87 -17.88
N GLN A 27 -2.91 9.31 -18.29
CA GLN A 27 -3.96 9.76 -17.39
C GLN A 27 -4.47 8.64 -16.50
N ASP A 28 -4.69 7.44 -17.04
CA ASP A 28 -5.11 6.27 -16.26
C ASP A 28 -4.04 5.86 -15.26
N ARG A 29 -2.77 5.85 -15.67
CA ARG A 29 -1.65 5.61 -14.77
C ARG A 29 -1.60 6.66 -13.65
N LYS A 30 -1.88 7.93 -13.95
CA LYS A 30 -2.00 9.01 -12.94
C LYS A 30 -3.23 8.81 -12.03
N ARG A 31 -4.39 8.43 -12.55
CA ARG A 31 -5.61 8.17 -11.76
C ARG A 31 -5.43 7.00 -10.81
N GLN A 32 -4.87 5.89 -11.29
CA GLN A 32 -4.50 4.74 -10.45
C GLN A 32 -3.52 5.18 -9.35
N THR A 33 -2.55 6.04 -9.68
CA THR A 33 -1.60 6.60 -8.72
C THR A 33 -2.27 7.43 -7.63
N TYR A 34 -3.21 8.31 -7.99
CA TYR A 34 -3.91 9.18 -7.05
C TYR A 34 -4.85 8.39 -6.15
N SER A 35 -5.60 7.42 -6.72
CA SER A 35 -6.49 6.55 -5.92
C SER A 35 -5.74 5.84 -4.79
N ILE A 36 -4.56 5.28 -5.07
CA ILE A 36 -3.72 4.61 -4.05
C ILE A 36 -3.18 5.58 -2.99
N ARG A 37 -2.95 6.85 -3.34
CA ARG A 37 -2.47 7.88 -2.38
C ARG A 37 -3.56 8.34 -1.41
N CYS A 38 -4.82 8.24 -1.81
CA CYS A 38 -5.95 8.69 -1.03
C CYS A 38 -6.51 7.60 -0.10
N VAL A 39 -6.04 6.36 -0.18
CA VAL A 39 -6.46 5.29 0.74
C VAL A 39 -5.83 5.53 2.14
N PRO A 40 -6.65 5.74 3.18
CA PRO A 40 -6.17 5.88 4.56
C PRO A 40 -5.24 4.74 4.97
N MET A 41 -4.27 5.01 5.86
CA MET A 41 -3.33 3.98 6.33
C MET A 41 -4.06 2.82 7.02
N ALA A 42 -5.15 3.10 7.74
CA ALA A 42 -6.00 2.08 8.36
C ALA A 42 -6.58 1.11 7.33
N GLU A 43 -7.19 1.61 6.26
CA GLU A 43 -7.71 0.76 5.18
C GLU A 43 -6.61 -0.04 4.48
N ARG A 44 -5.43 0.55 4.26
CA ARG A 44 -4.29 -0.16 3.67
C ARG A 44 -3.82 -1.31 4.56
N LEU A 45 -3.82 -1.12 5.88
CA LEU A 45 -3.47 -2.15 6.86
C LEU A 45 -4.58 -3.19 6.98
N GLN A 46 -5.85 -2.80 6.99
CA GLN A 46 -6.98 -3.72 7.04
C GLN A 46 -6.95 -4.69 5.85
N ASN A 47 -6.83 -4.17 4.62
CA ASN A 47 -6.69 -4.98 3.41
C ASN A 47 -5.45 -5.90 3.40
N LEU A 48 -4.45 -5.60 4.22
CA LEU A 48 -3.28 -6.46 4.40
C LEU A 48 -3.55 -7.55 5.42
N ILE A 49 -4.21 -7.18 6.52
CA ILE A 49 -4.58 -8.10 7.61
C ILE A 49 -5.61 -9.11 7.13
N ASP A 50 -6.63 -8.68 6.40
CA ASP A 50 -7.68 -9.56 5.84
C ASP A 50 -7.12 -10.57 4.84
N ALA A 51 -6.02 -10.23 4.16
CA ALA A 51 -5.35 -11.13 3.24
C ALA A 51 -4.47 -12.18 3.95
N MET A 52 -4.26 -12.05 5.27
CA MET A 52 -3.52 -13.04 6.04
C MET A 52 -4.41 -14.25 6.38
N PRO A 53 -3.83 -15.46 6.49
CA PRO A 53 -4.49 -16.62 7.10
C PRO A 53 -5.00 -16.31 8.52
N ASP A 54 -6.14 -16.89 8.91
CA ASP A 54 -6.77 -16.61 10.21
C ASP A 54 -5.82 -16.89 11.40
N ASP A 55 -5.03 -17.96 11.31
CA ASP A 55 -4.04 -18.33 12.32
C ASP A 55 -2.89 -17.32 12.44
N GLU A 56 -2.60 -16.59 11.37
CA GLU A 56 -1.58 -15.53 11.35
C GLU A 56 -2.15 -14.18 11.82
N ARG A 57 -3.45 -13.93 11.65
CA ARG A 57 -4.15 -12.71 12.12
C ARG A 57 -4.25 -12.66 13.64
N ALA A 58 -4.50 -13.80 14.29
CA ALA A 58 -4.64 -13.88 15.74
C ALA A 58 -3.32 -13.77 16.52
N ARG A 59 -2.17 -13.73 15.84
CA ARG A 59 -0.85 -13.69 16.50
C ARG A 59 -0.42 -12.26 16.85
N PRO A 60 0.11 -12.02 18.07
CA PRO A 60 0.82 -10.79 18.39
C PRO A 60 1.97 -10.52 17.43
N ARG A 61 2.12 -9.25 17.00
CA ARG A 61 3.18 -8.85 16.05
C ARG A 61 4.00 -7.68 16.54
N HIS A 62 5.26 -7.66 16.14
CA HIS A 62 6.09 -6.47 16.27
C HIS A 62 5.75 -5.44 15.19
N MET A 63 6.01 -4.17 15.48
CA MET A 63 5.85 -3.07 14.52
C MET A 63 6.60 -3.34 13.19
N GLU A 64 7.76 -3.98 13.28
CA GLU A 64 8.59 -4.29 12.11
C GLU A 64 7.90 -5.23 11.11
N PHE A 65 7.03 -6.13 11.60
CA PHE A 65 6.22 -7.00 10.74
C PHE A 65 5.33 -6.19 9.79
N PHE A 66 4.57 -5.24 10.32
CA PHE A 66 3.69 -4.38 9.51
C PHE A 66 4.48 -3.51 8.54
N ARG A 67 5.66 -3.02 8.95
CA ARG A 67 6.56 -2.27 8.07
C ARG A 67 7.02 -3.12 6.89
N GLN A 68 7.44 -4.36 7.14
CA GLN A 68 7.87 -5.28 6.08
C GLN A 68 6.70 -5.66 5.16
N LEU A 69 5.53 -5.93 5.74
CA LEU A 69 4.32 -6.28 4.98
C LEU A 69 3.90 -5.13 4.06
N LEU A 70 3.85 -3.89 4.58
CA LEU A 70 3.60 -2.69 3.77
C LEU A 70 4.69 -2.47 2.71
N ARG A 71 5.96 -2.70 3.05
CA ARG A 71 7.05 -2.59 2.08
C ARG A 71 6.86 -3.56 0.92
N SER A 72 6.50 -4.81 1.19
CA SER A 72 6.34 -5.87 0.18
C SER A 72 5.19 -5.62 -0.80
N LYS A 73 4.06 -5.07 -0.34
CA LYS A 73 2.90 -4.78 -1.19
C LYS A 73 3.00 -3.43 -1.92
N TYR A 74 3.75 -2.48 -1.37
CA TYR A 74 3.87 -1.12 -1.90
C TYR A 74 5.31 -0.76 -2.36
N VAL A 75 6.08 -1.75 -2.84
CA VAL A 75 7.50 -1.63 -3.29
C VAL A 75 7.69 -0.54 -4.36
N ILE A 76 6.70 -0.32 -5.23
CA ILE A 76 6.84 0.31 -6.55
C ILE A 76 7.39 1.77 -6.53
N ARG A 77 7.51 2.46 -5.39
CA ARG A 77 7.83 3.91 -5.42
C ARG A 77 8.76 4.50 -4.38
N GLY A 78 9.86 3.88 -3.93
CA GLY A 78 10.81 4.57 -3.03
C GLY A 78 10.18 5.18 -1.75
N ARG A 79 8.94 4.77 -1.43
CA ARG A 79 8.02 5.27 -0.41
C ARG A 79 7.44 4.12 0.42
N GLY A 80 7.62 2.85 0.02
CA GLY A 80 7.46 1.71 0.93
C GLY A 80 8.38 1.86 2.16
N ASN A 81 9.50 2.57 2.00
CA ASN A 81 10.38 2.96 3.09
C ASN A 81 9.84 4.11 3.98
N ARG A 82 8.61 4.62 3.74
CA ARG A 82 8.06 5.82 4.39
C ARG A 82 6.77 5.62 5.20
N ALA A 83 6.24 4.40 5.34
CA ALA A 83 5.21 4.17 6.35
C ALA A 83 5.88 4.30 7.73
N SER A 84 5.78 5.49 8.34
CA SER A 84 6.44 5.76 9.61
C SER A 84 5.72 5.03 10.74
N VAL A 85 6.46 4.70 11.79
CA VAL A 85 5.89 4.14 13.03
C VAL A 85 4.76 5.03 13.57
N SER A 86 4.89 6.35 13.35
CA SER A 86 3.91 7.38 13.74
C SER A 86 2.60 7.31 12.95
N GLU A 87 2.57 6.70 11.77
CA GLU A 87 1.35 6.48 10.98
C GLU A 87 0.77 5.09 11.22
N ILE A 88 1.63 4.07 11.37
CA ILE A 88 1.19 2.69 11.56
C ILE A 88 0.54 2.52 12.93
N GLY A 89 1.12 3.08 13.99
CA GLY A 89 0.59 2.93 15.35
C GLY A 89 -0.85 3.43 15.51
N PRO A 90 -1.18 4.69 15.12
CA PRO A 90 -2.55 5.18 15.15
C PRO A 90 -3.50 4.38 14.27
N ALA A 91 -3.06 3.97 13.08
CA ALA A 91 -3.87 3.17 12.18
C ALA A 91 -4.20 1.79 12.79
N LEU A 92 -3.22 1.10 13.40
CA LEU A 92 -3.44 -0.15 14.12
C LEU A 92 -4.46 0.03 15.27
N LYS A 93 -4.36 1.12 16.03
CA LYS A 93 -5.35 1.45 17.09
C LYS A 93 -6.75 1.65 16.53
N GLN A 94 -6.89 2.29 15.36
CA GLN A 94 -8.20 2.44 14.69
C GLN A 94 -8.81 1.09 14.29
N LEU A 95 -7.96 0.11 13.97
CA LEU A 95 -8.37 -1.27 13.67
C LEU A 95 -8.55 -2.12 14.93
N GLY A 96 -8.54 -1.53 16.14
CA GLY A 96 -8.73 -2.25 17.40
C GLY A 96 -7.49 -2.96 17.93
N TRP A 97 -6.32 -2.84 17.29
CA TRP A 97 -5.09 -3.45 17.81
C TRP A 97 -4.58 -2.69 19.03
N THR A 98 -4.14 -3.43 20.03
CA THR A 98 -3.64 -2.86 21.29
C THR A 98 -2.12 -2.99 21.41
N ARG A 99 -1.47 -1.92 21.85
CA ARG A 99 -0.01 -1.93 22.08
C ARG A 99 0.30 -2.39 23.50
N GLN A 100 1.04 -3.47 23.64
CA GLN A 100 1.60 -3.95 24.89
C GLN A 100 3.12 -3.77 24.94
N ARG A 101 3.64 -3.55 26.15
CA ARG A 101 5.09 -3.48 26.42
C ARG A 101 5.46 -4.61 27.35
N GLU A 102 6.49 -5.34 26.98
CA GLU A 102 7.07 -6.41 27.76
C GLU A 102 8.45 -5.95 28.23
N TRP A 103 8.68 -5.92 29.54
CA TRP A 103 9.94 -5.49 30.13
C TRP A 103 10.91 -6.66 30.23
N LEU A 104 12.14 -6.48 29.74
CA LEU A 104 13.21 -7.46 29.82
C LEU A 104 14.09 -7.12 31.03
N GLY A 105 13.94 -7.91 32.09
CA GLY A 105 14.38 -7.58 33.46
C GLY A 105 15.87 -7.39 33.70
N ALA A 106 16.76 -7.74 32.77
CA ALA A 106 18.22 -7.62 32.97
C ALA A 106 18.83 -6.33 32.39
N GLU A 107 18.23 -5.74 31.36
CA GLU A 107 18.85 -4.63 30.61
C GLU A 107 18.03 -3.33 30.63
N GLN A 108 16.94 -3.26 31.41
CA GLN A 108 15.96 -2.16 31.35
C GLN A 108 15.42 -1.89 29.93
N THR A 109 15.51 -2.89 29.05
CA THR A 109 14.98 -2.82 27.70
C THR A 109 13.53 -3.29 27.70
N TYR A 110 12.75 -2.81 26.73
CA TYR A 110 11.37 -3.25 26.55
C TYR A 110 11.12 -3.69 25.11
N ARG A 111 10.32 -4.74 24.93
CA ARG A 111 9.76 -5.12 23.63
C ARG A 111 8.35 -4.56 23.51
N THR A 112 8.02 -4.09 22.31
CA THR A 112 6.66 -3.64 21.99
C THR A 112 5.98 -4.69 21.13
N TRP A 113 4.81 -5.11 21.57
CA TRP A 113 3.93 -6.04 20.87
C TRP A 113 2.63 -5.32 20.51
N TRP A 114 2.09 -5.64 19.34
CA TRP A 114 0.76 -5.26 18.91
C TRP A 114 -0.12 -6.51 18.96
N ILE A 115 -1.16 -6.46 19.76
CA ILE A 115 -2.10 -7.55 20.00
C ILE A 115 -3.31 -7.32 19.10
N PRO A 116 -3.72 -8.31 18.28
CA PRO A 116 -4.92 -8.20 17.46
C PRO A 116 -6.17 -8.21 18.35
N PRO A 117 -7.26 -7.54 17.94
CA PRO A 117 -8.50 -7.50 18.72
C PRO A 117 -9.06 -8.91 19.02
N GLU A 118 -8.95 -9.83 18.07
CA GLU A 118 -9.41 -11.22 18.22
C GLU A 118 -8.65 -12.00 19.31
N ALA A 119 -7.42 -11.60 19.64
CA ALA A 119 -6.64 -12.23 20.71
C ALA A 119 -6.90 -11.59 22.09
N GLN A 120 -7.75 -10.56 22.17
CA GLN A 120 -8.07 -9.87 23.43
C GLN A 120 -9.32 -10.43 24.11
N GLU A 121 -10.11 -11.28 23.44
CA GLU A 121 -11.36 -11.87 23.94
C GLU A 121 -11.15 -13.16 24.76
N ASN A 122 -9.98 -13.33 25.38
CA ASN A 122 -9.67 -14.48 26.26
C ASN A 122 -9.18 -14.01 27.63
#